data_AF-A0AAU6WK45-F1
#
_entry.id   AF-A0AAU6WK45-F1
#
_cell.length_a   1.000
_cell.length_b   1.000
_cell.length_c   1.000
_cell.angle_alpha   90.00
_cell.angle_beta   90.00
_cell.angle_gamma   90.00
#
_symmetry.space_group_name_H-M   'P 1'
#
loop_
_entity.id
_entity.type
_entity.pdbx_description
1 polymer ?
#
loop_
_entity_poly.entity_id
_entity_poly.type
_entity_poly.pdbx_seq_one_letter_code
_entity_poly.pdbx_strand_id
1 'polypeptide(L)'
;MENLSENKELINTYLNLIIQQQFNMEIDLTDEYTFIENLVSRKPIIATTFSDKILSDPEIKMFLTSIITEINTGSCTIQSIKTKLRNYPESGWSSLRRII
;
A
#
# COMPACT_ATOMS: atom_id res chain seq x y z
N MET A 1 -2.99 -21.02 0.98
CA MET A 1 -1.76 -20.20 0.86
C MET A 1 -2.22 -18.82 0.42
N GLU A 2 -2.03 -17.79 1.23
CA GLU A 2 -2.41 -16.42 0.86
C GLU A 2 -1.38 -15.88 -0.12
N ASN A 3 -1.72 -15.79 -1.41
CA ASN A 3 -0.81 -15.24 -2.42
C ASN A 3 -0.78 -13.73 -2.29
N LEU A 4 0.39 -13.16 -1.98
CA LEU A 4 0.59 -11.71 -1.93
C LEU A 4 0.26 -11.05 -3.29
N SER A 5 0.42 -11.78 -4.39
CA SER A 5 0.07 -11.34 -5.75
C SER A 5 -1.44 -11.17 -5.96
N GLU A 6 -2.27 -12.02 -5.35
CA GLU A 6 -3.74 -11.86 -5.36
C GLU A 6 -4.18 -10.74 -4.40
N ASN A 7 -3.36 -10.42 -3.41
CA ASN A 7 -3.60 -9.33 -2.47
C ASN A 7 -3.01 -7.99 -2.94
N LYS A 8 -2.45 -7.90 -4.16
CA LYS A 8 -1.92 -6.65 -4.71
C LYS A 8 -2.95 -5.53 -4.69
N GLU A 9 -4.19 -5.80 -5.10
CA GLU A 9 -5.27 -4.81 -5.09
C GLU A 9 -5.65 -4.37 -3.67
N LEU A 10 -5.66 -5.31 -2.71
CA LEU A 10 -5.95 -5.03 -1.30
C LEU A 10 -4.87 -4.16 -0.66
N ILE A 11 -3.61 -4.45 -0.95
CA ILE A 11 -2.46 -3.67 -0.47
C ILE A 11 -2.47 -2.29 -1.12
N ASN A 12 -2.76 -2.20 -2.42
CA ASN A 12 -2.86 -0.91 -3.11
C ASN A 12 -3.95 -0.02 -2.51
N THR A 13 -5.13 -0.61 -2.30
CA THR A 13 -6.27 0.05 -1.64
C THR A 13 -5.89 0.54 -0.25
N TYR A 14 -5.21 -0.31 0.52
CA TYR A 14 -4.77 0.00 1.87
C TYR A 14 -3.75 1.15 1.93
N LEU A 15 -2.74 1.11 1.06
CA LEU A 15 -1.71 2.14 0.98
C LEU A 15 -2.32 3.50 0.60
N ASN A 16 -3.19 3.54 -0.42
CA ASN A 16 -3.90 4.75 -0.82
C ASN A 16 -4.74 5.32 0.33
N LEU A 17 -5.49 4.48 1.04
CA LEU A 17 -6.32 4.90 2.15
C LEU A 17 -5.49 5.54 3.28
N ILE A 18 -4.35 4.94 3.62
CA ILE A 18 -3.53 5.44 4.72
C ILE A 18 -2.77 6.72 4.34
N ILE A 19 -2.31 6.83 3.10
CA ILE A 19 -1.72 8.07 2.60
C ILE A 19 -2.74 9.20 2.62
N GLN A 20 -3.96 8.92 2.14
CA GLN A 20 -5.04 9.89 2.19
C GLN A 20 -5.38 10.29 3.63
N GLN A 21 -5.34 9.38 4.59
CA GLN A 21 -5.55 9.72 6.00
C GLN A 21 -4.43 10.59 6.58
N GLN A 22 -3.18 10.27 6.27
CA GLN A 22 -2.02 10.91 6.88
C GLN A 22 -1.73 12.28 6.26
N PHE A 23 -1.84 12.39 4.94
CA PHE A 23 -1.44 13.55 4.16
C PHE A 23 -2.62 14.30 3.53
N ASN A 24 -3.85 13.78 3.66
CA ASN A 24 -5.06 14.35 3.05
C ASN A 24 -4.92 14.56 1.54
N MET A 25 -4.16 13.67 0.89
CA MET A 25 -3.88 13.70 -0.55
C MET A 25 -4.04 12.30 -1.15
N GLU A 26 -4.42 12.26 -2.42
CA GLU A 26 -4.42 11.04 -3.21
C GLU A 26 -3.10 10.97 -3.99
N ILE A 27 -2.36 9.88 -3.83
CA ILE A 27 -1.12 9.63 -4.55
C ILE A 27 -1.36 8.47 -5.48
N ASP A 28 -1.00 8.64 -6.75
CA ASP A 28 -0.93 7.51 -7.66
C ASP A 28 0.28 6.66 -7.29
N LEU A 29 0.02 5.50 -6.69
CA LEU A 29 1.05 4.53 -6.32
C LEU A 29 1.34 3.52 -7.45
N THR A 30 0.79 3.76 -8.64
CA THR A 30 1.07 2.94 -9.82
C THR A 30 2.56 3.00 -10.14
N ASP A 31 3.21 1.84 -10.23
CA ASP A 31 4.66 1.68 -10.46
C ASP A 31 5.59 2.29 -9.39
N GLU A 32 5.06 2.86 -8.30
CA GLU A 32 5.85 3.36 -7.17
C GLU A 32 6.39 2.24 -6.27
N TYR A 33 5.83 1.04 -6.41
CA TYR A 33 6.31 -0.18 -5.78
C TYR A 33 5.98 -1.41 -6.63
N THR A 34 6.75 -2.46 -6.43
CA THR A 34 6.59 -3.73 -7.13
C THR A 34 6.61 -4.91 -6.16
N PHE A 35 5.90 -5.97 -6.54
CA PHE A 35 5.92 -7.23 -5.80
C PHE A 35 7.00 -8.11 -6.39
N ILE A 36 7.99 -8.47 -5.58
CA ILE A 36 9.08 -9.36 -5.97
C ILE A 36 9.19 -10.51 -4.98
N GLU A 37 9.79 -11.61 -5.39
CA GLU A 37 10.14 -12.67 -4.46
C GLU A 37 11.48 -12.38 -3.81
N ASN A 38 11.55 -12.44 -2.48
CA ASN A 38 12.81 -12.39 -1.77
C ASN A 38 13.64 -13.63 -2.11
N LEU A 39 14.80 -13.42 -2.72
CA LEU A 39 15.67 -14.50 -3.20
C LEU A 39 16.10 -15.48 -2.09
N VAL A 40 16.25 -14.99 -0.85
CA VAL A 40 16.75 -15.78 0.28
C VAL A 40 15.61 -16.55 0.95
N SER A 41 14.50 -15.88 1.27
CA SER A 41 13.39 -16.49 2.01
C SER A 41 12.32 -17.12 1.12
N ARG A 42 12.39 -16.90 -0.20
CA ARG A 42 11.36 -17.26 -1.21
C ARG A 42 9.97 -16.76 -0.86
N LYS A 43 9.89 -15.69 -0.06
CA LYS A 43 8.63 -15.04 0.31
C LYS A 43 8.40 -13.85 -0.61
N PRO A 44 7.16 -13.62 -1.07
CA PRO A 44 6.84 -12.40 -1.77
C PRO A 44 7.02 -11.20 -0.82
N ILE A 45 7.68 -10.16 -1.31
CA ILE A 45 7.93 -8.88 -0.64
C ILE A 45 7.55 -7.73 -1.56
N ILE A 46 7.33 -6.57 -0.98
CA ILE A 46 7.13 -5.32 -1.71
C ILE A 46 8.48 -4.60 -1.78
N ALA A 47 8.96 -4.33 -2.99
CA ALA A 47 10.12 -3.49 -3.23
C ALA A 47 9.66 -2.10 -3.67
N THR A 48 10.28 -1.06 -3.11
CA THR A 48 10.00 0.33 -3.47
C THR A 48 10.69 0.67 -4.79
N THR A 49 9.94 1.26 -5.71
CA THR A 49 10.41 1.75 -7.02
C THR A 49 10.05 3.22 -7.17
N PHE A 50 10.18 3.97 -6.07
CA PHE A 50 9.70 5.34 -5.98
C PHE A 50 10.24 6.22 -7.11
N SER A 51 9.33 6.89 -7.79
CA SER A 51 9.67 7.89 -8.80
C SER A 51 10.20 9.16 -8.15
N ASP A 52 10.76 10.06 -8.96
CA ASP A 52 11.20 11.38 -8.50
C ASP A 52 10.10 12.16 -7.77
N LYS A 53 8.82 11.89 -8.05
CA LYS A 53 7.69 12.54 -7.35
C LYS A 53 7.67 12.18 -5.87
N ILE A 54 7.79 10.89 -5.54
CA ILE A 54 7.82 10.42 -4.15
C ILE A 54 9.19 10.68 -3.52
N LEU A 55 10.27 10.61 -4.29
CA LEU A 55 11.60 10.94 -3.79
C LEU A 55 11.76 12.44 -3.46
N SER A 56 11.01 13.31 -4.13
CA SER A 56 10.99 14.76 -3.87
C SER A 56 10.28 15.12 -2.55
N ASP A 57 9.43 14.24 -2.03
CA ASP A 57 8.75 14.43 -0.75
C ASP A 57 9.30 13.44 0.30
N PRO A 58 10.22 13.88 1.17
CA PRO A 58 10.86 13.01 2.13
C PRO A 58 9.89 12.43 3.17
N GLU A 59 8.80 13.12 3.49
CA GLU A 59 7.80 12.64 4.45
C GLU A 59 7.00 11.47 3.87
N ILE A 60 6.50 11.62 2.64
CA ILE A 60 5.78 10.56 1.92
C ILE A 60 6.68 9.35 1.71
N LYS A 61 7.94 9.58 1.30
CA LYS A 61 8.93 8.51 1.12
C LYS A 61 9.16 7.72 2.41
N MET A 62 9.42 8.38 3.53
CA MET A 62 9.66 7.73 4.82
C MET A 62 8.44 6.94 5.28
N PHE A 63 7.26 7.52 5.09
CA PHE A 63 6.00 6.90 5.47
C PHE A 63 5.73 5.61 4.67
N LEU A 64 5.79 5.69 3.34
CA LEU A 64 5.62 4.52 2.46
C LEU A 64 6.64 3.43 2.74
N THR A 65 7.92 3.81 2.93
CA THR A 65 8.98 2.85 3.25
C THR A 65 8.69 2.12 4.56
N SER A 66 8.19 2.83 5.57
CA SER A 66 7.87 2.25 6.88
C SER A 66 6.74 1.23 6.78
N ILE A 67 5.64 1.59 6.10
CA ILE A 67 4.50 0.67 5.90
C ILE A 67 4.91 -0.55 5.07
N ILE A 68 5.67 -0.35 3.99
CA ILE A 68 6.20 -1.44 3.16
C ILE A 68 7.12 -2.35 3.99
N THR A 69 7.95 -1.78 4.84
CA THR A 69 8.82 -2.55 5.74
C THR A 69 7.99 -3.36 6.73
N GLU A 70 6.96 -2.78 7.34
CA GLU A 70 6.06 -3.51 8.25
C GLU A 70 5.34 -4.69 7.56
N ILE A 71 4.93 -4.50 6.31
CA ILE A 71 4.34 -5.58 5.50
C ILE A 71 5.41 -6.66 5.23
N ASN A 72 6.62 -6.26 4.83
CA ASN A 72 7.71 -7.17 4.51
C ASN A 72 8.23 -7.95 5.73
N THR A 73 8.24 -7.35 6.91
CA THR A 73 8.64 -8.02 8.17
C THR A 73 7.54 -8.92 8.73
N GLY A 74 6.33 -8.89 8.15
CA GLY A 74 5.17 -9.64 8.64
C GLY A 74 4.50 -9.02 9.86
N SER A 75 4.91 -7.80 10.25
CA SER A 75 4.26 -7.03 11.32
C SER A 75 2.86 -6.58 10.90
N CYS A 76 2.66 -6.30 9.60
CA CYS A 76 1.37 -6.00 9.01
C CYS A 76 0.94 -7.17 8.12
N THR A 77 0.02 -8.01 8.62
CA THR A 77 -0.51 -9.15 7.86
C THR A 77 -1.70 -8.74 6.99
N ILE A 78 -2.01 -9.54 5.96
CA ILE A 78 -3.21 -9.36 5.14
C ILE A 78 -4.50 -9.33 5.99
N GLN A 79 -4.57 -10.10 7.07
CA GLN A 79 -5.70 -10.05 8.00
C GLN A 79 -5.78 -8.72 8.76
N SER A 80 -4.63 -8.15 9.14
CA SER A 80 -4.56 -6.82 9.75
C SER A 80 -5.01 -5.73 8.76
N ILE A 81 -4.59 -5.84 7.49
CA ILE A 81 -5.04 -4.95 6.40
C ILE A 81 -6.55 -5.07 6.20
N LYS A 82 -7.07 -6.28 6.06
CA LYS A 82 -8.52 -6.54 5.91
C LYS A 82 -9.32 -6.02 7.11
N THR A 83 -8.80 -6.19 8.33
CA THR A 83 -9.44 -5.65 9.54
C THR A 83 -9.46 -4.13 9.53
N LYS A 84 -8.36 -3.47 9.16
CA LYS A 84 -8.29 -2.00 9.04
C LYS A 84 -9.24 -1.49 7.96
N LEU A 85 -9.31 -2.15 6.81
CA LEU A 85 -10.26 -1.81 5.74
C LEU A 85 -11.71 -2.02 6.17
N ARG A 86 -12.03 -3.14 6.86
CA ARG A 86 -13.40 -3.44 7.34
C ARG A 86 -13.89 -2.47 8.41
N ASN A 87 -13.00 -2.02 9.29
CA ASN A 87 -13.32 -1.03 10.32
C ASN A 87 -13.50 0.38 9.74
N TYR A 88 -13.24 0.58 8.45
CA TYR A 88 -13.47 1.82 7.74
C TYR A 88 -14.68 1.67 6.82
N PRO A 89 -15.89 2.11 7.23
CA PRO A 89 -17.05 2.05 6.35
C PRO A 89 -16.80 2.92 5.11
N GLU A 90 -17.17 2.39 3.95
CA GLU A 90 -17.08 3.00 2.60
C GLU A 90 -17.86 4.31 2.42
N SER A 91 -18.14 5.08 3.48
CA SER A 91 -18.80 6.39 3.35
C SER A 91 -17.94 7.43 2.62
N GLY A 92 -16.64 7.17 2.42
CA GLY A 92 -15.74 7.98 1.57
C GLY A 92 -15.63 7.51 0.11
N TRP A 93 -16.11 6.31 -0.23
CA TRP A 93 -15.88 5.68 -1.54
C TRP A 93 -16.96 6.02 -2.59
N SER A 94 -18.10 6.55 -2.13
CA SER A 94 -19.23 6.92 -3.01
C SER A 94 -18.91 8.09 -3.95
N SER A 95 -17.80 8.80 -3.73
CA SER A 95 -17.35 9.90 -4.60
C SER A 95 -16.46 9.44 -5.77
N LEU A 96 -15.97 8.19 -5.77
CA LEU A 96 -14.96 7.72 -6.74
C LEU A 96 -15.50 6.84 -7.88
N ARG A 97 -16.81 6.56 -7.93
CA ARG A 97 -17.45 5.92 -9.10
C ARG A 97 -18.19 6.90 -10.01
N ARG A 98 -17.65 8.11 -10.21
CA ARG A 98 -18.23 9.02 -11.21
C ARG A 98 -17.25 10.03 -11.77
N ILE A 99 -16.26 9.57 -12.54
CA ILE A 99 -15.75 10.34 -13.68
C ILE A 99 -15.66 9.39 -14.88
N ILE A 100 -16.13 9.91 -16.01
CA ILE A 100 -16.67 9.30 -17.24
C ILE A 100 -15.63 8.50 -18.03
#